data_AF-A0A2H0C731-F1
#
_entry.id   AF-A0A2H0C731-F1
#
_cell.length_a   1.000
_cell.length_b   1.000
_cell.length_c   1.000
_cell.angle_alpha   90.00
_cell.angle_beta   90.00
_cell.angle_gamma   90.00
#
_symmetry.space_group_name_H-M   'P 1'
#
loop_
_entity.id
_entity.type
_entity.pdbx_description
1 polymer ?
#
loop_
_entity_poly.entity_id
_entity_poly.type
_entity_poly.pdbx_seq_one_letter_code
_entity_poly.pdbx_strand_id
1 'polypeptide(L)'
;MPLNQIIRIHGIPKSGSIVAAHLQSADPRLIVVYDPKEADCFVDDIVDTGRTQQLYFDRYQKKTYALFGKGAAQNCIRNVPPTQWVEFPWESQEQTNKEHQDFVVRLLEELGEDASRPALLDTPARFLKAWREMTRGYTMDVKLKAMEIEESLFPTDTHGMIVVRDIEFHSLCEHHLLPFVGKVHVGYLPYKHTIGHSKIPRIVEMYASRLQVQERLGQQICDAIADVVQPKGIGVLIEGSHFCMLMRGVKKEHTTITTSHLKGVFAEDARTRQEFLQLVRN
;
A
#
# COMPACT_ATOMS: atom_id res chain seq x y z
N MET A 1 -11.40 37.57 18.11
CA MET A 1 -10.48 38.60 17.60
C MET A 1 -11.25 39.89 17.38
N PRO A 2 -10.66 41.07 17.58
CA PRO A 2 -11.34 42.35 17.32
C PRO A 2 -11.78 42.44 15.85
N LEU A 3 -12.97 43.00 15.59
CA LEU A 3 -13.64 42.94 14.29
C LEU A 3 -12.87 43.58 13.11
N ASN A 4 -11.80 44.34 13.36
CA ASN A 4 -11.10 45.16 12.37
C ASN A 4 -9.65 44.73 12.04
N GLN A 5 -9.22 43.53 12.44
CA GLN A 5 -7.86 43.08 12.17
C GLN A 5 -7.73 42.49 10.76
N ILE A 6 -6.77 43.00 9.97
CA ILE A 6 -6.32 42.39 8.71
C ILE A 6 -5.49 41.15 9.03
N ILE A 7 -5.73 40.05 8.30
CA ILE A 7 -4.99 38.80 8.42
C ILE A 7 -4.39 38.46 7.06
N ARG A 8 -3.07 38.35 6.97
CA ARG A 8 -2.38 37.91 5.75
C ARG A 8 -2.43 36.40 5.66
N ILE A 9 -2.94 35.87 4.56
CA ILE A 9 -3.08 34.43 4.34
C ILE A 9 -2.20 34.00 3.17
N HIS A 10 -1.50 32.88 3.32
CA HIS A 10 -0.78 32.27 2.20
C HIS A 10 -1.38 30.91 1.88
N GLY A 11 -1.91 30.77 0.67
CA GLY A 11 -2.40 29.50 0.18
C GLY A 11 -1.22 28.57 -0.09
N ILE A 12 -1.17 27.41 0.58
CA ILE A 12 -0.21 26.36 0.26
C ILE A 12 -0.34 26.05 -1.24
N PRO A 13 0.79 26.00 -1.99
CA PRO A 13 0.76 25.97 -3.44
C PRO A 13 -0.20 24.94 -4.03
N LYS A 14 -0.76 25.29 -5.20
CA LYS A 14 -1.82 24.59 -5.93
C LYS A 14 -3.20 24.96 -5.40
N SER A 15 -3.83 24.09 -4.65
CA SER A 15 -5.26 24.16 -4.41
C SER A 15 -5.61 24.98 -3.15
N GLY A 16 -4.69 25.07 -2.18
CA GLY A 16 -4.72 26.06 -1.10
C GLY A 16 -4.67 27.51 -1.60
N SER A 17 -4.03 27.79 -2.74
CA SER A 17 -4.04 29.13 -3.37
C SER A 17 -5.42 29.54 -3.88
N ILE A 18 -6.18 28.60 -4.46
CA ILE A 18 -7.56 28.84 -4.92
C ILE A 18 -8.46 29.12 -3.72
N VAL A 19 -8.30 28.33 -2.67
CA VAL A 19 -9.04 28.47 -1.43
C VAL A 19 -8.72 29.80 -0.73
N ALA A 20 -7.45 30.22 -0.69
CA ALA A 20 -7.05 31.51 -0.15
C ALA A 20 -7.65 32.69 -0.95
N ALA A 21 -7.68 32.59 -2.28
CA ALA A 21 -8.32 33.58 -3.13
C ALA A 21 -9.84 33.66 -2.89
N HIS A 22 -10.50 32.51 -2.73
CA HIS A 22 -11.92 32.44 -2.41
C HIS A 22 -12.22 33.05 -1.03
N LEU A 23 -11.40 32.73 -0.02
CA LEU A 23 -11.51 33.31 1.33
C LEU A 23 -11.38 34.83 1.33
N GLN A 24 -10.40 35.39 0.61
CA GLN A 24 -10.27 36.84 0.47
C GLN A 24 -11.49 37.46 -0.23
N SER A 25 -12.06 36.79 -1.23
CA SER A 25 -13.28 37.29 -1.88
C SER A 25 -14.51 37.31 -0.95
N ALA A 26 -14.56 36.39 0.02
CA ALA A 26 -15.65 36.27 0.99
C ALA A 26 -15.46 37.18 2.21
N ASP A 27 -14.21 37.45 2.61
CA ASP A 27 -13.86 38.32 3.73
C ASP A 27 -12.69 39.26 3.34
N PRO A 28 -12.98 40.54 3.05
CA PRO A 28 -11.96 41.53 2.65
C PRO A 28 -10.85 41.78 3.68
N ARG A 29 -10.99 41.27 4.92
CA ARG A 29 -9.94 41.35 5.94
C ARG A 29 -8.83 40.32 5.73
N LEU A 30 -9.09 39.29 4.93
CA LEU A 30 -8.11 38.28 4.56
C LEU A 30 -7.36 38.74 3.31
N ILE A 31 -6.04 38.88 3.41
CA ILE A 31 -5.21 39.37 2.30
C ILE A 31 -4.24 38.27 1.88
N VAL A 32 -4.37 37.79 0.65
CA VAL A 32 -3.49 36.79 0.08
C VAL A 32 -2.10 37.38 -0.13
N VAL A 33 -1.09 36.72 0.42
CA VAL A 33 0.33 37.03 0.21
C VAL A 33 1.03 35.87 -0.49
N TYR A 34 1.96 36.19 -1.40
CA TYR A 34 2.66 35.21 -2.21
C TYR A 34 3.95 34.70 -1.55
N ASP A 35 4.58 35.49 -0.67
CA ASP A 35 5.70 35.02 0.15
C ASP A 35 5.15 34.39 1.46
N PRO A 36 5.41 33.09 1.73
CA PRO A 36 5.10 32.43 2.99
C PRO A 36 5.57 33.20 4.24
N LYS A 37 6.67 33.96 4.13
CA LYS A 37 7.24 34.75 5.23
C LYS A 37 6.39 35.97 5.59
N GLU A 38 5.57 36.46 4.68
CA GLU A 38 4.66 37.59 4.91
C GLU A 38 3.32 37.17 5.50
N ALA A 39 3.00 35.86 5.46
CA ALA A 39 1.73 35.34 5.94
C ALA A 39 1.58 35.46 7.46
N ASP A 40 0.40 35.78 7.96
CA ASP A 40 0.06 35.58 9.38
C ASP A 40 -0.42 34.14 9.61
N CYS A 41 -0.99 33.52 8.57
CA CYS A 41 -1.34 32.11 8.57
C CYS A 41 -1.36 31.47 7.18
N PHE A 42 -1.31 30.14 7.16
CA PHE A 42 -1.40 29.34 5.95
C PHE A 42 -2.81 28.83 5.72
N VAL A 43 -3.21 28.72 4.45
CA VAL A 43 -4.49 28.16 4.00
C VAL A 43 -4.20 26.98 3.10
N ASP A 44 -4.79 25.84 3.39
CA ASP A 44 -4.67 24.64 2.57
C ASP A 44 -6.06 24.08 2.24
N ASP A 45 -6.15 23.39 1.12
CA ASP A 45 -7.34 22.66 0.69
C ASP A 45 -7.23 21.15 0.92
N ILE A 46 -6.02 20.66 1.24
CA ILE A 46 -5.77 19.23 1.36
C ILE A 46 -6.19 18.72 2.74
N VAL A 47 -7.00 17.66 2.73
CA VAL A 47 -7.16 16.71 3.83
C VAL A 47 -5.86 15.92 3.99
N ASP A 48 -4.90 16.50 4.70
CA ASP A 48 -3.61 15.87 4.96
C ASP A 48 -3.60 15.17 6.33
N THR A 49 -2.78 14.13 6.44
CA THR A 49 -2.40 13.39 7.64
C THR A 49 -1.80 14.23 8.78
N GLY A 50 -1.81 15.57 8.68
CA GLY A 50 -1.18 16.53 9.57
C GLY A 50 0.30 16.81 9.25
N ARG A 51 0.88 16.17 8.22
CA ARG A 51 2.30 16.27 7.84
C ARG A 51 2.65 17.59 7.16
N THR A 52 1.86 18.04 6.20
CA THR A 52 1.91 19.36 5.56
C THR A 52 1.70 20.45 6.62
N GLN A 53 0.74 20.28 7.51
CA GLN A 53 0.54 21.21 8.63
C GLN A 53 1.80 21.32 9.50
N GLN A 54 2.37 20.18 9.93
CA GLN A 54 3.59 20.13 10.74
C GLN A 54 4.79 20.72 9.99
N LEU A 55 4.98 20.38 8.71
CA LEU A 55 6.09 20.86 7.88
C LEU A 55 6.12 22.40 7.80
N TYR A 56 4.96 23.02 7.55
CA TYR A 56 4.88 24.48 7.46
C TYR A 56 4.96 25.16 8.83
N PHE A 57 4.43 24.53 9.88
CA PHE A 57 4.63 24.99 11.25
C PHE A 57 6.12 24.96 11.63
N ASP A 58 6.82 23.85 11.43
CA ASP A 58 8.24 23.71 11.76
C ASP A 58 9.09 24.75 11.04
N ARG A 59 8.78 24.98 9.75
CA ARG A 59 9.56 25.87 8.89
C ARG A 59 9.33 27.36 9.15
N TYR A 60 8.11 27.76 9.50
CA TYR A 60 7.73 29.18 9.56
C TYR A 60 7.19 29.62 10.92
N GLN A 61 6.93 28.70 11.84
CA GLN A 61 6.41 28.94 13.20
C GLN A 61 5.10 29.74 13.20
N LYS A 62 4.24 29.49 12.20
CA LYS A 62 2.96 30.18 12.00
C LYS A 62 1.80 29.19 12.05
N LYS A 63 0.62 29.71 12.37
CA LYS A 63 -0.61 28.91 12.39
C LYS A 63 -0.99 28.53 10.96
N THR A 64 -1.28 27.25 10.75
CA THR A 64 -1.85 26.74 9.51
C THR A 64 -3.34 26.47 9.75
N TYR A 65 -4.20 27.07 8.95
CA TYR A 65 -5.61 26.79 8.90
C TYR A 65 -5.88 25.96 7.64
N ALA A 66 -6.09 24.67 7.81
CA ALA A 66 -6.77 23.91 6.78
C ALA A 66 -8.24 24.39 6.76
N LEU A 67 -8.77 24.70 5.59
CA LEU A 67 -10.22 24.69 5.48
C LEU A 67 -10.63 23.23 5.53
N PHE A 68 -11.43 22.88 6.55
CA PHE A 68 -11.86 21.55 7.00
C PHE A 68 -10.93 20.84 8.00
N GLY A 69 -11.31 20.92 9.28
CA GLY A 69 -10.85 19.98 10.30
C GLY A 69 -11.83 18.81 10.46
N LYS A 70 -11.36 17.57 10.28
CA LYS A 70 -12.05 16.39 10.85
C LYS A 70 -11.78 16.35 12.35
N GLY A 71 -12.64 17.03 13.12
CA GLY A 71 -12.77 16.83 14.56
C GLY A 71 -12.52 18.05 15.45
N ALA A 72 -13.47 18.26 16.36
CA ALA A 72 -13.56 19.23 17.47
C ALA A 72 -14.00 20.68 17.17
N ALA A 73 -14.32 21.05 15.94
CA ALA A 73 -14.96 22.33 15.65
C ALA A 73 -16.44 22.14 15.28
N GLN A 74 -17.35 22.68 16.09
CA GLN A 74 -18.78 22.76 15.76
C GLN A 74 -18.99 23.72 14.56
N ASN A 75 -19.83 23.28 13.61
CA ASN A 75 -20.46 24.09 12.54
C ASN A 75 -19.58 24.56 11.37
N CYS A 76 -18.78 23.69 10.74
CA CYS A 76 -18.06 24.04 9.50
C CYS A 76 -18.90 23.86 8.21
N ILE A 77 -20.07 23.21 8.24
CA ILE A 77 -20.97 23.06 7.09
C ILE A 77 -22.43 23.16 7.58
N ARG A 78 -23.24 24.06 6.98
CA ARG A 78 -24.68 24.15 7.29
C ARG A 78 -25.34 22.80 7.00
N ASN A 79 -26.09 22.27 7.96
CA ASN A 79 -26.89 21.05 7.87
C ASN A 79 -26.13 19.71 7.82
N VAL A 80 -24.83 19.66 8.16
CA VAL A 80 -24.14 18.38 8.38
C VAL A 80 -23.93 18.15 9.89
N PRO A 81 -24.49 17.08 10.46
CA PRO A 81 -24.30 16.72 11.86
C PRO A 81 -22.81 16.54 12.23
N PRO A 82 -22.37 16.93 13.44
CA PRO A 82 -20.99 16.79 13.90
C PRO A 82 -20.46 15.34 13.91
N THR A 83 -21.37 14.37 13.89
CA THR A 83 -21.10 12.93 13.92
C THR A 83 -21.07 12.29 12.53
N GLN A 84 -21.38 13.06 11.48
CA GLN A 84 -21.50 12.55 10.13
C GLN A 84 -20.20 12.83 9.35
N TRP A 85 -19.67 11.80 8.71
CA TRP A 85 -18.56 11.96 7.76
C TRP A 85 -19.05 12.81 6.58
N VAL A 86 -18.37 13.93 6.33
CA VAL A 86 -18.50 14.67 5.08
C VAL A 86 -17.60 13.98 4.08
N GLU A 87 -18.19 13.26 3.16
CA GLU A 87 -17.54 12.73 1.98
C GLU A 87 -17.69 13.79 0.90
N PHE A 88 -16.59 14.40 0.46
CA PHE A 88 -16.68 15.34 -0.65
C PHE A 88 -17.12 14.59 -1.92
N PRO A 89 -17.77 15.25 -2.89
CA PRO A 89 -18.21 14.60 -4.13
C PRO A 89 -17.08 13.93 -4.94
N TRP A 90 -15.80 14.21 -4.63
CA TRP A 90 -14.57 13.60 -5.16
C TRP A 90 -13.87 12.63 -4.17
N GLU A 91 -14.49 12.31 -3.02
CA GLU A 91 -14.07 11.27 -2.05
C GLU A 91 -15.04 10.08 -1.88
N SER A 92 -16.26 10.11 -2.44
CA SER A 92 -17.25 9.03 -2.32
C SER A 92 -16.88 7.73 -3.05
N GLN A 93 -17.17 6.59 -2.41
CA GLN A 93 -16.84 5.27 -2.98
C GLN A 93 -17.57 4.90 -4.30
N GLU A 94 -18.46 5.75 -4.81
CA GLU A 94 -19.06 5.62 -6.15
C GLU A 94 -18.19 6.24 -7.27
N GLN A 95 -16.90 6.48 -7.00
CA GLN A 95 -16.06 7.25 -7.92
C GLN A 95 -15.43 6.42 -9.01
N THR A 96 -15.83 6.77 -10.22
CA THR A 96 -15.31 6.20 -11.45
C THR A 96 -13.80 6.40 -11.58
N ASN A 97 -13.15 5.53 -12.36
CA ASN A 97 -11.70 5.47 -12.62
C ASN A 97 -10.98 6.78 -13.03
N LYS A 98 -11.71 7.89 -13.24
CA LYS A 98 -11.16 9.17 -13.68
C LYS A 98 -10.73 10.09 -12.53
N GLU A 99 -11.29 9.96 -11.33
CA GLU A 99 -11.18 11.02 -10.32
C GLU A 99 -9.84 11.05 -9.57
N HIS A 100 -9.10 9.94 -9.51
CA HIS A 100 -7.79 9.90 -8.84
C HIS A 100 -6.59 10.11 -9.78
N GLN A 101 -6.84 10.33 -11.08
CA GLN A 101 -5.78 10.47 -12.07
C GLN A 101 -4.91 11.71 -11.81
N ASP A 102 -5.49 12.74 -11.19
CA ASP A 102 -4.79 13.97 -10.82
C ASP A 102 -3.56 13.70 -9.93
N PHE A 103 -3.60 12.70 -9.04
CA PHE A 103 -2.41 12.33 -8.24
C PHE A 103 -1.23 11.92 -9.11
N VAL A 104 -1.50 11.19 -10.19
CA VAL A 104 -0.46 10.70 -11.10
C VAL A 104 -0.01 11.83 -12.03
N VAL A 105 -0.92 12.71 -12.47
CA VAL A 105 -0.56 13.92 -13.21
C VAL A 105 0.39 14.78 -12.39
N ARG A 106 0.04 15.07 -11.13
CA ARG A 106 0.90 15.81 -10.21
C ARG A 106 2.24 15.11 -9.99
N LEU A 107 2.25 13.79 -9.82
CA LEU A 107 3.50 13.03 -9.72
C LEU A 107 4.39 13.24 -10.95
N LEU A 108 3.83 13.20 -12.16
CA LEU A 108 4.59 13.43 -13.40
C LEU A 108 5.16 14.86 -13.44
N GLU A 109 4.36 15.87 -13.11
CA GLU A 109 4.80 17.27 -13.07
C GLU A 109 5.92 17.50 -12.04
N GLU A 110 5.81 16.89 -10.84
CA GLU A 110 6.87 16.96 -9.81
C GLU A 110 8.17 16.27 -10.25
N LEU A 111 8.08 15.28 -11.15
CA LEU A 111 9.25 14.65 -11.79
C LEU A 111 9.83 15.50 -12.94
N GLY A 112 9.19 16.63 -13.28
CA GLY A 112 9.60 17.52 -14.37
C GLY A 112 9.08 17.12 -15.75
N GLU A 113 8.10 16.22 -15.84
CA GLU A 113 7.49 15.79 -17.10
C GLU A 113 6.30 16.68 -17.51
N ASP A 114 6.09 16.82 -18.81
CA ASP A 114 4.87 17.39 -19.38
C ASP A 114 3.77 16.33 -19.49
N ALA A 115 2.84 16.32 -18.54
CA ALA A 115 1.73 15.37 -18.50
C ALA A 115 0.78 15.48 -19.72
N SER A 116 0.82 16.58 -20.47
CA SER A 116 -0.01 16.78 -21.66
C SER A 116 0.56 16.17 -22.94
N ARG A 117 1.82 15.67 -22.92
CA ARG A 117 2.45 15.10 -24.11
C ARG A 117 1.75 13.80 -24.55
N PRO A 118 1.68 13.50 -25.87
CA PRO A 118 0.84 12.42 -26.40
C PRO A 118 1.00 11.04 -25.73
N ALA A 119 2.23 10.66 -25.34
CA ALA A 119 2.48 9.36 -24.71
C ALA A 119 2.06 9.28 -23.22
N LEU A 120 1.91 10.43 -22.53
CA LEU A 120 1.54 10.48 -21.11
C LEU A 120 0.06 10.74 -20.84
N LEU A 121 -0.71 11.16 -21.86
CA LEU A 121 -2.13 11.50 -21.69
C LEU A 121 -2.94 10.42 -20.96
N ASP A 122 -2.66 9.15 -21.24
CA ASP A 122 -3.36 8.02 -20.63
C ASP A 122 -2.50 7.29 -19.56
N THR A 123 -1.29 7.79 -19.27
CA THR A 123 -0.44 7.24 -18.20
C THR A 123 -1.13 7.27 -16.82
N PRO A 124 -1.82 8.35 -16.40
CA PRO A 124 -2.54 8.36 -15.13
C PRO A 124 -3.55 7.21 -14.98
N ALA A 125 -4.36 6.96 -16.01
CA ALA A 125 -5.33 5.87 -16.01
C ALA A 125 -4.64 4.50 -15.95
N ARG A 126 -3.62 4.27 -16.79
CA ARG A 126 -2.84 3.02 -16.81
C ARG A 126 -2.12 2.76 -15.49
N PHE A 127 -1.55 3.79 -14.89
CA PHE A 127 -0.86 3.71 -13.61
C PHE A 127 -1.83 3.24 -12.52
N LEU A 128 -2.97 3.92 -12.34
CA LEU A 128 -3.94 3.54 -11.31
C LEU A 128 -4.50 2.13 -11.53
N LYS A 129 -4.76 1.76 -12.79
CA LYS A 129 -5.19 0.40 -13.14
C LYS A 129 -4.14 -0.64 -12.73
N ALA A 130 -2.89 -0.43 -13.11
CA ALA A 130 -1.78 -1.33 -12.76
C ALA A 130 -1.60 -1.42 -11.24
N TRP A 131 -1.67 -0.30 -10.52
CA TRP A 131 -1.54 -0.27 -9.06
C TRP A 131 -2.64 -1.08 -8.37
N ARG A 132 -3.91 -0.93 -8.79
CA ARG A 132 -5.01 -1.74 -8.26
C ARG A 132 -4.83 -3.23 -8.53
N GLU A 133 -4.33 -3.58 -9.72
CA GLU A 133 -4.03 -4.97 -10.07
C GLU A 133 -2.92 -5.54 -9.18
N MET A 134 -1.80 -4.83 -9.03
CA MET A 134 -0.67 -5.25 -8.19
C MET A 134 -1.00 -5.27 -6.69
N THR A 135 -2.06 -4.58 -6.25
CA THR A 135 -2.52 -4.58 -4.85
C THR A 135 -3.85 -5.32 -4.65
N ARG A 136 -4.30 -6.11 -5.64
CA ARG A 136 -5.59 -6.82 -5.57
C ARG A 136 -5.67 -7.82 -4.43
N GLY A 137 -4.54 -8.25 -3.87
CA GLY A 137 -4.46 -9.18 -2.75
C GLY A 137 -5.15 -8.68 -1.47
N TYR A 138 -5.39 -7.38 -1.32
CA TYR A 138 -6.21 -6.84 -0.22
C TYR A 138 -7.71 -7.11 -0.38
N THR A 139 -8.19 -7.09 -1.63
CA THR A 139 -9.61 -7.26 -1.97
C THR A 139 -9.93 -8.65 -2.48
N MET A 140 -8.92 -9.51 -2.68
CA MET A 140 -9.11 -10.95 -2.82
C MET A 140 -9.85 -11.43 -1.57
N ASP A 141 -11.13 -11.72 -1.75
CA ASP A 141 -12.10 -11.83 -0.66
C ASP A 141 -11.62 -12.86 0.36
N VAL A 142 -11.55 -12.44 1.62
CA VAL A 142 -11.29 -13.30 2.76
C VAL A 142 -12.37 -14.40 2.85
N LYS A 143 -13.53 -14.24 2.21
CA LYS A 143 -14.56 -15.28 2.08
C LYS A 143 -14.23 -16.42 1.09
N LEU A 144 -13.24 -16.24 0.20
CA LEU A 144 -12.61 -17.37 -0.52
C LEU A 144 -11.65 -18.18 0.38
N LYS A 145 -11.28 -17.68 1.57
CA LYS A 145 -10.23 -18.27 2.44
C LYS A 145 -10.64 -19.45 3.32
N ALA A 146 -11.88 -19.94 3.23
CA ALA A 146 -12.29 -21.14 3.99
C ALA A 146 -13.09 -22.12 3.13
N MET A 147 -14.15 -21.68 2.47
CA MET A 147 -15.07 -22.60 1.76
C MET A 147 -14.46 -23.28 0.52
N GLU A 148 -13.82 -22.54 -0.40
CA GLU A 148 -13.21 -23.16 -1.60
C GLU A 148 -11.87 -23.88 -1.33
N ILE A 149 -11.28 -23.67 -0.15
CA ILE A 149 -10.01 -24.30 0.22
C ILE A 149 -10.25 -25.56 1.02
N GLU A 150 -11.20 -25.57 1.96
CA GLU A 150 -11.66 -26.78 2.65
C GLU A 150 -12.26 -27.79 1.66
N GLU A 151 -13.05 -27.35 0.67
CA GLU A 151 -13.53 -28.22 -0.42
C GLU A 151 -12.40 -28.76 -1.31
N SER A 152 -11.19 -28.21 -1.20
CA SER A 152 -9.98 -28.66 -1.91
C SER A 152 -9.00 -29.43 -1.04
N LEU A 153 -9.43 -29.82 0.16
CA LEU A 153 -8.71 -30.76 1.01
C LEU A 153 -9.08 -32.18 0.62
N PHE A 154 -8.07 -33.00 0.37
CA PHE A 154 -8.24 -34.39 -0.01
C PHE A 154 -7.68 -35.28 1.10
N PRO A 155 -8.45 -36.27 1.61
CA PRO A 155 -7.92 -37.26 2.54
C PRO A 155 -6.67 -37.94 1.97
N THR A 156 -5.68 -38.18 2.82
CA THR A 156 -4.45 -38.85 2.42
C THR A 156 -3.89 -39.74 3.52
N ASP A 157 -3.38 -40.90 3.12
CA ASP A 157 -2.57 -41.78 3.96
C ASP A 157 -1.07 -41.63 3.66
N THR A 158 -0.70 -40.71 2.75
CA THR A 158 0.71 -40.47 2.42
C THR A 158 1.42 -39.76 3.55
N HIS A 159 2.68 -40.13 3.78
CA HIS A 159 3.55 -39.53 4.80
C HIS A 159 4.77 -38.82 4.22
N GLY A 160 4.99 -38.93 2.90
CA GLY A 160 6.09 -38.28 2.20
C GLY A 160 5.91 -36.77 2.12
N MET A 161 7.03 -36.06 1.99
CA MET A 161 7.03 -34.61 1.81
C MET A 161 6.46 -34.24 0.44
N ILE A 162 5.56 -33.26 0.43
CA ILE A 162 5.02 -32.65 -0.80
C ILE A 162 5.70 -31.30 -0.97
N VAL A 163 6.32 -31.09 -2.13
CA VAL A 163 7.02 -29.84 -2.46
C VAL A 163 6.43 -29.23 -3.73
N VAL A 164 5.99 -27.97 -3.63
CA VAL A 164 5.66 -27.11 -4.77
C VAL A 164 6.71 -26.01 -4.83
N ARG A 165 7.58 -26.10 -5.83
CA ARG A 165 8.74 -25.22 -6.00
C ARG A 165 8.60 -24.33 -7.23
N ASP A 166 9.46 -23.32 -7.30
CA ASP A 166 9.55 -22.38 -8.41
C ASP A 166 8.25 -21.62 -8.69
N ILE A 167 7.48 -21.30 -7.64
CA ILE A 167 6.28 -20.46 -7.78
C ILE A 167 6.74 -19.03 -7.99
N GLU A 168 6.59 -18.48 -9.19
CA GLU A 168 6.92 -17.08 -9.42
C GLU A 168 6.00 -16.16 -8.62
N PHE A 169 6.57 -15.11 -8.05
CA PHE A 169 5.80 -14.06 -7.38
C PHE A 169 6.31 -12.68 -7.77
N HIS A 170 5.38 -11.72 -7.74
CA HIS A 170 5.64 -10.31 -7.93
C HIS A 170 4.99 -9.56 -6.78
N SER A 171 5.75 -8.70 -6.11
CA SER A 171 5.25 -7.92 -4.98
C SER A 171 5.83 -6.52 -4.98
N LEU A 172 5.29 -5.64 -4.13
CA LEU A 172 5.68 -4.24 -4.02
C LEU A 172 6.28 -3.99 -2.64
N CYS A 173 7.51 -3.48 -2.59
CA CYS A 173 8.17 -3.12 -1.34
C CYS A 173 7.45 -1.93 -0.70
N GLU A 174 6.92 -2.11 0.51
CA GLU A 174 6.13 -1.06 1.19
C GLU A 174 6.94 0.22 1.50
N HIS A 175 8.26 0.10 1.63
CA HIS A 175 9.13 1.23 1.93
C HIS A 175 9.35 2.19 0.75
N HIS A 176 9.29 1.65 -0.48
CA HIS A 176 9.73 2.38 -1.66
C HIS A 176 8.75 2.32 -2.83
N LEU A 177 7.67 1.54 -2.69
CA LEU A 177 6.68 1.35 -3.74
C LEU A 177 7.28 0.77 -5.04
N LEU A 178 8.44 0.11 -4.93
CA LEU A 178 9.16 -0.53 -6.03
C LEU A 178 8.99 -2.05 -5.98
N PRO A 179 8.98 -2.73 -7.13
CA PRO A 179 8.82 -4.18 -7.15
C PRO A 179 9.94 -4.94 -6.44
N PHE A 180 9.58 -6.07 -5.85
CA PHE A 180 10.51 -7.16 -5.63
C PHE A 180 9.87 -8.44 -6.16
N VAL A 181 10.66 -9.22 -6.88
CA VAL A 181 10.20 -10.36 -7.67
C VAL A 181 11.09 -11.55 -7.39
N GLY A 182 10.57 -12.76 -7.57
CA GLY A 182 11.36 -13.96 -7.41
C GLY A 182 10.53 -15.21 -7.32
N LYS A 183 10.96 -16.15 -6.49
CA LYS A 183 10.37 -17.48 -6.36
C LYS A 183 10.01 -17.80 -4.92
N VAL A 184 8.88 -18.47 -4.75
CA VAL A 184 8.48 -19.12 -3.51
C VAL A 184 8.53 -20.63 -3.70
N HIS A 185 9.05 -21.32 -2.71
CA HIS A 185 9.06 -22.77 -2.61
C HIS A 185 8.36 -23.18 -1.33
N VAL A 186 7.39 -24.08 -1.42
CA VAL A 186 6.59 -24.56 -0.29
C VAL A 186 6.75 -26.07 -0.19
N GLY A 187 7.16 -26.54 0.99
CA GLY A 187 7.20 -27.96 1.34
C GLY A 187 6.33 -28.22 2.56
N TYR A 188 5.56 -29.30 2.59
CA TYR A 188 4.83 -29.72 3.79
C TYR A 188 4.76 -31.23 3.94
N LEU A 189 4.62 -31.69 5.19
CA LEU A 189 4.40 -33.09 5.53
C LEU A 189 2.93 -33.28 5.92
N PRO A 190 2.12 -33.96 5.09
CA PRO A 190 0.70 -34.12 5.36
C PRO A 190 0.44 -34.94 6.63
N TYR A 191 -0.73 -34.69 7.25
CA TYR A 191 -1.22 -35.48 8.38
C TYR A 191 -2.49 -36.25 8.02
N LYS A 192 -3.61 -35.55 7.80
CA LYS A 192 -4.90 -36.13 7.40
C LYS A 192 -5.33 -35.74 5.99
N HIS A 193 -4.86 -34.60 5.52
CA HIS A 193 -5.27 -34.03 4.24
C HIS A 193 -4.07 -33.52 3.44
N THR A 194 -4.21 -33.55 2.12
CA THR A 194 -3.44 -32.72 1.19
C THR A 194 -4.33 -31.58 0.69
N ILE A 195 -3.70 -30.51 0.19
CA ILE A 195 -4.39 -29.43 -0.50
C ILE A 195 -4.21 -29.58 -2.02
N GLY A 196 -5.22 -29.24 -2.80
CA GLY A 196 -5.10 -29.13 -4.25
C GLY A 196 -3.91 -28.24 -4.63
N HIS A 197 -2.96 -28.78 -5.39
CA HIS A 197 -1.66 -28.11 -5.63
C HIS A 197 -1.81 -26.70 -6.24
N SER A 198 -2.85 -26.46 -7.04
CA SER A 198 -3.15 -25.15 -7.63
C SER A 198 -3.53 -24.06 -6.62
N LYS A 199 -3.86 -24.42 -5.37
CA LYS A 199 -4.20 -23.46 -4.31
C LYS A 199 -2.97 -22.83 -3.69
N ILE A 200 -1.83 -23.51 -3.65
CA ILE A 200 -0.59 -22.97 -3.07
C ILE A 200 -0.14 -21.72 -3.84
N PRO A 201 0.01 -21.72 -5.19
CA PRO A 201 0.30 -20.50 -5.95
C PRO A 201 -0.73 -19.39 -5.77
N ARG A 202 -2.03 -19.73 -5.62
CA ARG A 202 -3.09 -18.73 -5.36
C ARG A 202 -2.92 -18.05 -4.00
N ILE A 203 -2.51 -18.80 -2.98
CA ILE A 203 -2.20 -18.25 -1.66
C ILE A 203 -0.96 -17.35 -1.73
N VAL A 204 0.08 -17.75 -2.47
CA VAL A 204 1.26 -16.92 -2.73
C VAL A 204 0.84 -15.60 -3.38
N GLU A 205 0.10 -15.64 -4.48
CA GLU A 205 -0.39 -14.48 -5.21
C GLU A 205 -1.23 -13.54 -4.33
N MET A 206 -2.11 -14.09 -3.48
CA MET A 206 -2.97 -13.32 -2.58
C MET A 206 -2.17 -12.46 -1.59
N TYR A 207 -1.03 -12.94 -1.11
CA TYR A 207 -0.16 -12.18 -0.22
C TYR A 207 0.87 -11.35 -0.97
N ALA A 208 1.36 -11.82 -2.12
CA ALA A 208 2.36 -11.11 -2.93
C ALA A 208 1.77 -9.85 -3.58
N SER A 209 0.50 -9.88 -4.01
CA SER A 209 -0.22 -8.74 -4.60
C SER A 209 -0.68 -7.73 -3.55
N ARG A 210 0.25 -7.26 -2.71
CA ARG A 210 0.10 -6.28 -1.61
C ARG A 210 1.37 -5.44 -1.49
N LEU A 211 1.32 -4.38 -0.68
CA LEU A 211 2.52 -3.76 -0.15
C LEU A 211 3.11 -4.66 0.95
N GLN A 212 4.39 -5.00 0.82
CA GLN A 212 5.02 -6.05 1.62
C GLN A 212 6.47 -5.75 2.01
N VAL A 213 6.90 -6.51 3.00
CA VAL A 213 8.30 -6.90 3.25
C VAL A 213 8.43 -8.42 3.06
N GLN A 214 9.57 -8.91 2.56
CA GLN A 214 9.72 -10.32 2.14
C GLN A 214 9.54 -11.30 3.32
N GLU A 215 10.00 -10.92 4.50
CA GLU A 215 9.86 -11.67 5.74
C GLU A 215 8.38 -11.84 6.13
N ARG A 216 7.58 -10.78 6.00
CA ARG A 216 6.15 -10.84 6.32
C ARG A 216 5.40 -11.67 5.28
N LEU A 217 5.73 -11.52 4.00
CA LEU A 217 5.17 -12.31 2.91
C LEU A 217 5.35 -13.82 3.18
N GLY A 218 6.57 -14.25 3.48
CA GLY A 218 6.86 -15.66 3.76
C GLY A 218 6.15 -16.18 5.01
N GLN A 219 6.06 -15.38 6.07
CA GLN A 219 5.32 -15.74 7.28
C GLN A 219 3.82 -15.92 6.98
N GLN A 220 3.20 -14.98 6.27
CA GLN A 220 1.78 -15.03 5.92
C GLN A 220 1.41 -16.24 5.06
N ILE A 221 2.27 -16.60 4.09
CA ILE A 221 2.09 -17.79 3.27
C ILE A 221 2.19 -19.05 4.14
N CYS A 222 3.22 -19.14 4.98
CA CYS A 222 3.45 -20.28 5.86
C CYS A 222 2.28 -20.48 6.84
N ASP A 223 1.81 -19.39 7.46
CA ASP A 223 0.67 -19.39 8.39
C ASP A 223 -0.61 -19.83 7.68
N ALA A 224 -0.95 -19.21 6.55
CA ALA A 224 -2.20 -19.50 5.86
C ALA A 224 -2.30 -20.96 5.38
N ILE A 225 -1.20 -21.53 4.87
CA ILE A 225 -1.20 -22.93 4.44
C ILE A 225 -1.25 -23.86 5.66
N ALA A 226 -0.52 -23.54 6.74
CA ALA A 226 -0.55 -24.33 7.96
C ALA A 226 -1.97 -24.38 8.57
N ASP A 227 -2.67 -23.25 8.61
CA ASP A 227 -3.99 -23.12 9.21
C ASP A 227 -5.03 -23.96 8.45
N VAL A 228 -4.93 -23.96 7.11
CA VAL A 228 -5.83 -24.72 6.23
C VAL A 228 -5.53 -26.22 6.25
N VAL A 229 -4.26 -26.60 6.03
CA VAL A 229 -3.88 -28.01 5.76
C VAL A 229 -3.67 -28.79 7.06
N GLN A 230 -3.33 -28.08 8.14
CA GLN A 230 -2.92 -28.66 9.42
C GLN A 230 -1.88 -29.79 9.25
N PRO A 231 -0.75 -29.52 8.56
CA PRO A 231 0.27 -30.53 8.31
C PRO A 231 1.06 -30.84 9.60
N LYS A 232 1.82 -31.94 9.60
CA LYS A 232 2.80 -32.22 10.67
C LYS A 232 3.87 -31.12 10.76
N GLY A 233 4.15 -30.49 9.62
CA GLY A 233 5.03 -29.34 9.51
C GLY A 233 5.07 -28.81 8.08
N ILE A 234 5.53 -27.57 7.95
CA ILE A 234 5.61 -26.84 6.69
C ILE A 234 6.88 -26.00 6.67
N GLY A 235 7.48 -25.85 5.48
CA GLY A 235 8.55 -24.91 5.19
C GLY A 235 8.22 -24.07 3.97
N VAL A 236 8.46 -22.77 4.07
CA VAL A 236 8.38 -21.81 2.96
C VAL A 236 9.75 -21.18 2.79
N LEU A 237 10.32 -21.25 1.59
CA LEU A 237 11.54 -20.56 1.20
C LEU A 237 11.16 -19.50 0.15
N ILE A 238 11.62 -18.26 0.32
CA ILE A 238 11.45 -17.20 -0.67
C ILE A 238 12.82 -16.71 -1.09
N GLU A 239 13.03 -16.62 -2.39
CA GLU A 239 14.21 -16.02 -3.01
C GLU A 239 13.73 -14.83 -3.84
N GLY A 240 14.21 -13.62 -3.51
CA GLY A 240 13.70 -12.38 -4.11
C GLY A 240 14.80 -11.40 -4.48
N SER A 241 14.59 -10.71 -5.59
CA SER A 241 15.41 -9.60 -6.07
C SER A 241 14.64 -8.29 -5.91
N HIS A 242 15.25 -7.31 -5.25
CA HIS A 242 14.57 -6.09 -4.79
C HIS A 242 14.97 -4.89 -5.63
N PHE A 243 14.03 -4.29 -6.36
CA PHE A 243 14.34 -3.16 -7.26
C PHE A 243 14.82 -1.94 -6.48
N CYS A 244 14.41 -1.79 -5.22
CA CYS A 244 14.94 -0.75 -4.34
C CYS A 244 16.45 -0.86 -4.07
N MET A 245 17.08 -2.02 -4.31
CA MET A 245 18.53 -2.25 -4.24
C MET A 245 19.18 -2.38 -5.63
N LEU A 246 18.42 -2.76 -6.67
CA LEU A 246 18.92 -2.94 -8.03
C LEU A 246 19.08 -1.61 -8.77
N MET A 247 18.00 -0.84 -8.90
CA MET A 247 17.97 0.37 -9.74
C MET A 247 18.34 1.66 -8.99
N ARG A 248 18.33 1.62 -7.65
CA ARG A 248 18.64 2.78 -6.81
C ARG A 248 19.38 2.35 -5.54
N GLY A 249 19.78 3.34 -4.73
CA GLY A 249 20.52 3.09 -3.50
C GLY A 249 21.87 2.43 -3.78
N VAL A 250 22.06 1.23 -3.25
CA VAL A 250 23.33 0.47 -3.32
C VAL A 250 23.66 -0.11 -4.69
N LYS A 251 22.67 -0.20 -5.61
CA LYS A 251 22.81 -0.64 -7.01
C LYS A 251 23.55 -1.98 -7.17
N LYS A 252 23.03 -3.06 -6.59
CA LYS A 252 23.63 -4.40 -6.63
C LYS A 252 22.84 -5.36 -7.49
N GLU A 253 23.23 -5.48 -8.76
CA GLU A 253 22.50 -6.18 -9.84
C GLU A 253 22.27 -7.69 -9.60
N HIS A 254 23.16 -8.34 -8.86
CA HIS A 254 23.13 -9.80 -8.66
C HIS A 254 22.75 -10.23 -7.24
N THR A 255 22.33 -9.28 -6.40
CA THR A 255 21.96 -9.61 -5.01
C THR A 255 20.56 -10.20 -4.95
N THR A 256 20.49 -11.44 -4.47
CA THR A 256 19.25 -12.13 -4.10
C THR A 256 19.14 -12.21 -2.59
N ILE A 257 17.93 -12.04 -2.06
CA ILE A 257 17.62 -12.20 -0.64
C ILE A 257 16.82 -13.48 -0.46
N THR A 258 17.29 -14.35 0.43
CA THR A 258 16.59 -15.59 0.79
C THR A 258 16.01 -15.46 2.20
N THR A 259 14.71 -15.74 2.35
CA THR A 259 14.03 -15.86 3.65
C THR A 259 13.40 -17.24 3.78
N SER A 260 13.30 -17.76 5.00
CA SER A 260 12.71 -19.08 5.27
C SER A 260 11.81 -19.06 6.49
N HIS A 261 10.66 -19.73 6.41
CA HIS A 261 9.65 -19.79 7.47
C HIS A 261 9.24 -21.24 7.67
N LEU A 262 9.53 -21.78 8.86
CA LEU A 262 9.39 -23.21 9.16
C LEU A 262 8.47 -23.40 10.38
N LYS A 263 7.60 -24.41 10.33
CA LYS A 263 6.71 -24.80 11.44
C LYS A 263 6.67 -26.32 11.60
N GLY A 264 6.35 -26.76 12.82
CA GLY A 264 6.24 -28.18 13.19
C GLY A 264 7.54 -28.93 12.89
N VAL A 265 7.41 -30.14 12.33
CA VAL A 265 8.58 -31.00 12.07
C VAL A 265 9.68 -30.38 11.19
N PHE A 266 9.38 -29.36 10.37
CA PHE A 266 10.41 -28.62 9.61
C PHE A 266 11.29 -27.74 10.50
N ALA A 267 10.73 -27.19 11.60
CA ALA A 267 11.49 -26.41 12.58
C ALA A 267 12.23 -27.35 13.54
N GLU A 268 11.57 -28.43 13.96
CA GLU A 268 12.02 -29.34 15.02
C GLU A 268 13.06 -30.38 14.54
N ASP A 269 12.90 -30.94 13.33
CA ASP A 269 13.81 -31.97 12.79
C ASP A 269 14.71 -31.41 11.69
N ALA A 270 16.03 -31.38 11.97
CA ALA A 270 17.03 -30.93 11.01
C ALA A 270 17.10 -31.80 9.74
N ARG A 271 16.75 -33.09 9.81
CA ARG A 271 16.79 -34.01 8.66
C ARG A 271 15.68 -33.67 7.67
N THR A 272 14.46 -33.47 8.16
CA THR A 272 13.33 -32.99 7.35
C THR A 272 13.63 -31.65 6.71
N ARG A 273 14.20 -30.71 7.47
CA ARG A 273 14.62 -29.41 6.93
C ARG A 273 15.68 -29.56 5.83
N GLN A 274 16.66 -30.43 6.00
CA GLN A 274 17.70 -30.68 5.00
C GLN A 274 17.12 -31.32 3.73
N GLU A 275 16.22 -32.30 3.86
CA GLU A 275 15.50 -32.91 2.73
C GLU A 275 14.78 -31.83 1.91
N PHE A 276 14.00 -30.96 2.58
CA PHE A 276 13.33 -29.84 1.91
C PHE A 276 14.30 -28.92 1.17
N LEU A 277 15.37 -28.47 1.83
CA LEU A 277 16.36 -27.58 1.24
C LEU A 277 17.10 -28.21 0.05
N GLN A 278 17.26 -29.54 0.03
CA GLN A 278 17.83 -30.25 -1.13
C GLN A 278 16.84 -30.31 -2.29
N LEU A 279 15.57 -30.59 -2.02
CA LEU A 279 14.52 -30.69 -3.05
C LEU A 279 14.27 -29.36 -3.79
N VAL A 280 14.46 -28.22 -3.12
CA VAL A 280 14.25 -26.88 -3.73
C VAL A 280 15.50 -26.31 -4.40
N ARG A 281 16.68 -26.88 -4.18
CA ARG A 281 17.95 -26.44 -4.79
C ARG A 281 18.30 -27.16 -6.10
N ASN A 282 17.54 -28.20 -6.46
CA ASN A 282 17.80 -29.07 -7.62
C ASN A 282 17.13 -28.61 -8.92
#